data_AF-A0A183CSF7-F1
#
_entry.id   AF-A0A183CSF7-F1
#
_cell.length_a   1.000
_cell.length_b   1.000
_cell.length_c   1.000
_cell.angle_alpha   90.00
_cell.angle_beta   90.00
_cell.angle_gamma   90.00
#
_symmetry.space_group_name_H-M   'P 1'
#
loop_
_entity.id
_entity.type
_entity.pdbx_description
1 polymer ?
#
loop_
_entity_poly.entity_id
_entity_poly.type
_entity_poly.pdbx_seq_one_letter_code
_entity_poly.pdbx_strand_id
1 'polypeptide(L)'
;MCLQQINAGNAVGNRVALYSRALFQKLLFHLGEFVQQWPKSIVLVGLVLLTVCSFGLKDAIIETDLVQLWVERGGRLDEEMNFLSNAKSDYRKRAKRSEVRQPVVAQTNQTAPFTKSEGNAVELPTENTFGGGFQVVIQTPEVPGENILTREGLQRHVTILEQISKYSVEMFGEEWHLSDICFKPPPPASSKDLLAQFMEDIMSQITSLRLDHAHRLLLGGLQAARS
;
A
#
# COMPACT_ATOMS: atom_id res chain seq x y z
N MET A 1 -1.77 -62.54 12.11
CA MET A 1 -2.16 -63.24 13.36
C MET A 1 -3.63 -63.00 13.75
N CYS A 2 -4.08 -61.81 14.16
CA CYS A 2 -5.48 -61.61 14.62
C CYS A 2 -6.55 -61.88 13.54
N LEU A 3 -6.29 -61.51 12.28
CA LEU A 3 -7.19 -61.81 11.14
C LEU A 3 -7.30 -63.32 10.84
N GLN A 4 -6.21 -64.07 11.02
CA GLN A 4 -6.19 -65.52 10.85
C GLN A 4 -6.99 -66.22 11.96
N GLN A 5 -6.97 -65.69 13.19
CA GLN A 5 -7.78 -66.20 14.30
C GLN A 5 -9.28 -65.95 14.11
N ILE A 6 -9.69 -64.82 13.51
CA ILE A 6 -11.09 -64.57 13.12
C ILE A 6 -11.52 -65.48 11.96
N ASN A 7 -10.64 -65.70 10.97
CA ASN A 7 -10.92 -66.62 9.86
C ASN A 7 -10.97 -68.10 10.28
N ALA A 8 -10.22 -68.47 11.33
CA ALA A 8 -10.26 -69.81 11.94
C ALA A 8 -11.48 -70.03 12.85
N GLY A 9 -12.36 -69.02 13.02
CA GLY A 9 -13.58 -69.12 13.82
C GLY A 9 -13.38 -68.97 15.33
N ASN A 10 -12.15 -68.70 15.80
CA ASN A 10 -11.83 -68.61 17.23
C ASN A 10 -12.15 -67.24 17.87
N ALA A 11 -12.50 -66.22 17.08
CA ALA A 11 -12.81 -64.88 17.58
C ALA A 11 -13.81 -64.13 16.67
N VAL A 12 -14.61 -63.24 17.27
CA VAL A 12 -15.63 -62.42 16.57
C VAL A 12 -15.29 -60.94 16.74
N GLY A 13 -15.38 -60.14 15.68
CA GLY A 13 -15.07 -58.71 15.71
C GLY A 13 -15.29 -57.98 14.38
N ASN A 14 -15.11 -56.65 14.37
CA ASN A 14 -15.28 -55.82 13.18
C ASN A 14 -14.17 -56.09 12.15
N ARG A 15 -14.51 -56.83 11.10
CA ARG A 15 -13.56 -57.28 10.07
C ARG A 15 -12.97 -56.11 9.28
N VAL A 16 -13.77 -55.11 8.92
CA VAL A 16 -13.32 -53.98 8.09
C VAL A 16 -12.27 -53.15 8.81
N ALA A 17 -12.48 -52.88 10.10
CA ALA A 17 -11.52 -52.15 10.93
C ALA A 17 -10.20 -52.93 11.15
N LEU A 18 -10.28 -54.26 11.28
CA LEU A 18 -9.07 -55.09 11.38
C LEU A 18 -8.31 -55.19 10.05
N TYR A 19 -9.03 -55.28 8.93
CA TYR A 19 -8.44 -55.31 7.59
C TYR A 19 -7.72 -54.00 7.25
N SER A 20 -8.30 -52.84 7.56
CA SER A 20 -7.64 -51.56 7.32
C SER A 20 -6.32 -51.47 8.09
N ARG A 21 -6.33 -51.82 9.38
CA ARG A 21 -5.12 -51.86 10.22
C ARG A 21 -4.05 -52.81 9.65
N ALA A 22 -4.43 -54.02 9.26
CA ALA A 22 -3.49 -55.00 8.71
C ALA A 22 -2.92 -54.57 7.34
N LEU A 23 -3.73 -53.91 6.51
CA LEU A 23 -3.29 -53.35 5.24
C LEU A 23 -2.27 -52.24 5.44
N PHE A 24 -2.54 -51.29 6.34
CA PHE A 24 -1.59 -50.24 6.70
C PHE A 24 -0.29 -50.82 7.26
N GLN A 25 -0.38 -51.83 8.12
CA GLN A 25 0.79 -52.53 8.66
C GLN A 25 1.61 -53.21 7.56
N LYS A 26 0.97 -53.87 6.60
CA LYS A 26 1.67 -54.49 5.46
C LYS A 26 2.31 -53.45 4.54
N LEU A 27 1.60 -52.35 4.26
CA LEU A 27 2.09 -51.26 3.42
C LEU A 27 3.31 -50.58 4.06
N LEU A 28 3.21 -50.20 5.35
CA LEU A 28 4.31 -49.59 6.10
C LEU A 28 5.50 -50.52 6.26
N PHE A 29 5.27 -51.82 6.44
CA PHE A 29 6.35 -52.80 6.54
C PHE A 29 7.10 -52.95 5.20
N HIS A 30 6.37 -53.05 4.09
CA HIS A 30 6.99 -53.10 2.76
C HIS A 30 7.73 -51.81 2.42
N LEU A 31 7.19 -50.66 2.81
CA LEU A 31 7.83 -49.36 2.60
C LEU A 31 9.07 -49.21 3.50
N GLY A 32 9.04 -49.74 4.72
CA GLY A 32 10.18 -49.82 5.62
C GLY A 32 11.28 -50.75 5.11
N GLU A 33 10.92 -51.92 4.58
CA GLU A 33 11.87 -52.86 3.98
C GLU A 33 12.52 -52.27 2.73
N PHE A 34 11.76 -51.54 1.91
CA PHE A 34 12.27 -50.79 0.76
C PHE A 34 13.28 -49.70 1.17
N VAL A 35 12.98 -48.94 2.23
CA VAL A 35 13.90 -47.94 2.80
C VAL A 35 15.17 -48.58 3.36
N GLN A 36 15.06 -49.77 3.97
CA GLN A 36 16.20 -50.51 4.52
C GLN A 36 17.09 -51.16 3.45
N GLN A 37 16.55 -51.54 2.30
CA GLN A 37 17.34 -52.13 1.21
C GLN A 37 18.32 -51.13 0.59
N TRP A 38 17.99 -49.82 0.58
CA TRP A 38 18.82 -48.78 -0.04
C TRP A 38 18.90 -47.51 0.82
N PRO A 39 19.47 -47.58 2.04
CA PRO A 39 19.38 -46.50 3.03
C PRO A 39 20.14 -45.23 2.59
N LYS A 40 21.23 -45.40 1.85
CA LYS A 40 22.04 -44.26 1.37
C LYS A 40 21.35 -43.52 0.23
N SER A 41 20.72 -44.25 -0.70
CA SER A 41 20.06 -43.67 -1.87
C SER A 41 18.82 -42.86 -1.45
N ILE A 42 17.99 -43.42 -0.56
CA ILE A 42 16.77 -42.73 -0.10
C ILE A 42 17.10 -41.46 0.72
N VAL A 43 18.13 -41.51 1.58
CA VAL A 43 18.60 -40.34 2.34
C VAL A 43 19.19 -39.30 1.40
N LEU A 44 19.96 -39.70 0.37
CA LEU A 44 20.50 -38.78 -0.61
C LEU A 44 19.39 -38.09 -1.41
N VAL A 45 18.39 -38.83 -1.90
CA VAL A 45 17.25 -38.27 -2.64
C VAL A 45 16.44 -37.32 -1.77
N GLY A 46 16.16 -37.68 -0.52
CA GLY A 46 15.45 -36.81 0.42
C GLY A 46 16.22 -35.52 0.73
N LEU A 47 17.54 -35.62 0.93
CA LEU A 47 18.40 -34.46 1.15
C LEU A 47 18.44 -33.56 -0.09
N VAL A 48 18.58 -34.14 -1.29
CA VAL A 48 18.53 -33.38 -2.55
C VAL A 48 17.18 -32.68 -2.71
N LEU A 49 16.06 -33.37 -2.49
CA LEU A 49 14.73 -32.76 -2.55
C LEU A 49 14.56 -31.61 -1.56
N LEU A 50 15.03 -31.77 -0.32
CA LEU A 50 15.01 -30.73 0.70
C LEU A 50 15.88 -29.54 0.29
N THR A 51 17.09 -29.77 -0.25
CA THR A 51 17.96 -28.68 -0.73
C THR A 51 17.35 -27.91 -1.90
N VAL A 52 16.69 -28.59 -2.84
CA VAL A 52 15.97 -27.97 -3.96
C VAL A 52 14.80 -27.14 -3.44
N CYS A 53 14.04 -27.67 -2.49
CA CYS A 53 12.95 -26.94 -1.84
C CYS A 53 13.48 -25.68 -1.12
N SER A 54 14.54 -25.81 -0.33
CA SER A 54 15.17 -24.67 0.37
C SER A 54 15.72 -23.62 -0.59
N PHE A 55 16.17 -24.00 -1.79
CA PHE A 55 16.59 -23.03 -2.80
C PHE A 55 15.40 -22.22 -3.34
N GLY A 56 14.23 -22.85 -3.53
CA GLY A 56 13.00 -22.16 -3.95
C GLY A 56 12.44 -21.19 -2.91
N LEU A 57 12.74 -21.37 -1.62
CA LEU A 57 12.36 -20.41 -0.57
C LEU A 57 13.13 -19.09 -0.64
N LYS A 58 14.28 -19.04 -1.34
CA LYS A 58 15.06 -17.80 -1.51
C LYS A 58 14.33 -16.77 -2.38
N ASP A 59 13.52 -17.25 -3.33
CA ASP A 59 12.77 -16.39 -4.25
C ASP A 59 11.40 -15.97 -3.66
N ALA A 60 11.19 -16.19 -2.37
CA ALA A 60 9.98 -15.75 -1.68
C ALA A 60 9.96 -14.21 -1.60
N ILE A 61 9.08 -13.60 -2.40
CA ILE A 61 8.80 -12.17 -2.34
C ILE A 61 7.95 -11.92 -1.10
N ILE A 62 8.48 -11.14 -0.17
CA ILE A 62 7.72 -10.70 1.00
C ILE A 62 6.84 -9.55 0.55
N GLU A 63 5.52 -9.77 0.54
CA GLU A 63 4.56 -8.67 0.40
C GLU A 63 4.65 -7.81 1.66
N THR A 64 5.25 -6.63 1.56
CA THR A 64 5.36 -5.66 2.67
C THR A 64 4.17 -4.70 2.73
N ASP A 65 3.19 -4.88 1.85
CA ASP A 65 2.01 -4.04 1.79
C ASP A 65 0.97 -4.49 2.83
N LEU A 66 0.84 -3.69 3.88
CA LEU A 66 -0.15 -3.91 4.95
C LEU A 66 -1.56 -4.05 4.38
N VAL A 67 -1.91 -3.27 3.36
CA VAL A 67 -3.28 -3.27 2.81
C VAL A 67 -3.59 -4.62 2.18
N GLN A 68 -2.64 -5.21 1.46
CA GLN A 68 -2.82 -6.50 0.80
C GLN A 68 -2.88 -7.66 1.80
N LEU A 69 -2.19 -7.54 2.94
CA LEU A 69 -2.20 -8.56 3.97
C LEU A 69 -3.51 -8.59 4.76
N TRP A 70 -4.08 -7.42 5.05
CA TRP A 70 -5.27 -7.30 5.90
C TRP A 70 -6.59 -7.30 5.12
N VAL A 71 -6.55 -7.12 3.79
CA VAL A 71 -7.72 -7.19 2.91
C VAL A 71 -7.81 -8.58 2.28
N GLU A 72 -8.97 -9.23 2.41
CA GLU A 72 -9.25 -10.51 1.79
C GLU A 72 -9.34 -10.37 0.25
N ARG A 73 -8.53 -11.14 -0.49
CA ARG A 73 -8.55 -11.17 -1.97
C ARG A 73 -9.91 -11.65 -2.47
N GLY A 74 -10.55 -10.90 -3.38
CA GLY A 74 -11.84 -11.27 -3.98
C GLY A 74 -13.08 -10.95 -3.13
N GLY A 75 -12.93 -10.20 -2.04
CA GLY A 75 -14.04 -9.67 -1.26
C GLY A 75 -14.64 -8.39 -1.85
N ARG A 76 -15.76 -7.92 -1.28
CA ARG A 76 -16.42 -6.67 -1.70
C ARG A 76 -15.48 -5.46 -1.63
N LEU A 77 -14.65 -5.38 -0.59
CA LEU A 77 -13.75 -4.23 -0.38
C LEU A 77 -12.64 -4.13 -1.44
N ASP A 78 -12.19 -5.26 -1.98
CA ASP A 78 -11.18 -5.33 -3.05
C ASP A 78 -11.75 -4.79 -4.38
N GLU A 79 -13.02 -5.05 -4.67
CA GLU A 79 -13.73 -4.48 -5.83
C GLU A 79 -13.89 -2.96 -5.69
N GLU A 80 -14.28 -2.47 -4.52
CA GLU A 80 -14.45 -1.03 -4.26
C GLU A 80 -13.11 -0.28 -4.38
N MET A 81 -12.01 -0.88 -3.89
CA MET A 81 -10.68 -0.29 -4.01
C MET A 81 -10.24 -0.18 -5.48
N ASN A 82 -10.48 -1.22 -6.29
CA ASN A 82 -10.10 -1.22 -7.70
C ASN A 82 -11.10 -0.47 -8.62
N PHE A 83 -12.26 -0.07 -8.13
CA PHE A 83 -13.29 0.56 -8.95
C PHE A 83 -12.82 1.87 -9.60
N LEU A 84 -12.16 2.75 -8.84
CA LEU A 84 -11.71 4.05 -9.33
C LEU A 84 -10.58 3.92 -10.36
N SER A 85 -9.60 3.06 -10.10
CA SER A 85 -8.51 2.77 -11.04
C SER A 85 -9.05 2.23 -12.36
N ASN A 86 -9.97 1.26 -12.29
CA ASN A 86 -10.60 0.62 -13.43
C ASN A 86 -11.43 1.63 -14.23
N ALA A 87 -12.31 2.40 -13.56
CA ALA A 87 -13.14 3.43 -14.18
C ALA A 87 -12.30 4.52 -14.87
N LYS A 88 -11.21 4.98 -14.25
CA LYS A 88 -10.26 5.94 -14.83
C LYS A 88 -9.60 5.37 -16.07
N SER A 89 -9.18 4.10 -16.03
CA SER A 89 -8.58 3.41 -17.18
C SER A 89 -9.55 3.31 -18.36
N ASP A 90 -10.83 3.03 -18.09
CA ASP A 90 -11.86 2.89 -19.10
C ASP A 90 -12.24 4.23 -19.74
N TYR A 91 -12.34 5.29 -18.93
CA TYR A 91 -12.50 6.65 -19.45
C TYR A 91 -11.33 7.01 -20.38
N ARG A 92 -10.08 6.76 -19.96
CA ARG A 92 -8.88 7.06 -20.75
C ARG A 92 -8.83 6.27 -22.07
N LYS A 93 -9.24 4.99 -22.06
CA LYS A 93 -9.36 4.17 -23.27
C LYS A 93 -10.43 4.73 -24.22
N ARG A 94 -11.58 5.18 -23.70
CA ARG A 94 -12.65 5.80 -24.50
C ARG A 94 -12.21 7.14 -25.10
N ALA A 95 -11.54 8.00 -24.34
CA ALA A 95 -11.01 9.27 -24.83
C ALA A 95 -10.04 9.07 -26.01
N LYS A 96 -9.08 8.13 -25.87
CA LYS A 96 -8.15 7.78 -26.96
C LYS A 96 -8.88 7.20 -28.18
N ARG A 97 -9.92 6.38 -27.98
CA ARG A 97 -10.71 5.82 -29.09
C ARG A 97 -11.52 6.90 -29.84
N SER A 98 -11.97 7.93 -29.14
CA SER A 98 -12.66 9.07 -29.75
C SER A 98 -11.72 9.98 -30.54
N GLU A 99 -10.46 10.14 -30.10
CA GLU A 99 -9.42 10.88 -30.84
C GLU A 99 -9.01 10.14 -32.13
N VAL A 100 -8.96 8.81 -32.12
CA VAL A 100 -8.67 7.99 -33.32
C VAL A 100 -9.82 7.95 -34.33
N ARG A 101 -11.05 8.38 -33.98
CA ARG A 101 -12.22 8.30 -34.87
C ARG A 101 -12.53 9.60 -35.64
N GLN A 102 -11.72 10.65 -35.55
CA GLN A 102 -11.89 11.78 -36.48
C GLN A 102 -11.44 11.34 -37.89
N PRO A 103 -12.32 11.38 -38.91
CA PRO A 103 -11.92 11.11 -40.28
C PRO A 103 -10.96 12.21 -40.71
N VAL A 104 -9.79 11.82 -41.20
CA VAL A 104 -8.85 12.69 -41.89
C VAL A 104 -9.56 13.30 -43.11
N VAL A 105 -10.10 14.50 -42.95
CA VAL A 105 -10.46 15.36 -44.09
C VAL A 105 -9.17 16.05 -44.51
N ALA A 106 -8.75 15.76 -45.74
CA ALA A 106 -7.49 16.20 -46.31
C ALA A 106 -7.50 17.69 -46.69
N GLN A 107 -6.29 18.29 -46.61
CA GLN A 107 -5.82 19.58 -47.19
C GLN A 107 -6.28 20.85 -46.45
N THR A 108 -5.44 21.86 -46.14
CA THR A 108 -4.25 22.39 -46.83
C THR A 108 -3.38 23.24 -45.88
N ASN A 109 -2.07 23.09 -45.98
CA ASN A 109 -0.94 24.00 -45.71
C ASN A 109 -1.15 25.23 -44.78
N GLN A 110 -0.49 25.23 -43.62
CA GLN A 110 0.33 26.33 -43.10
C GLN A 110 1.07 25.94 -41.80
N THR A 111 2.38 26.13 -41.83
CA THR A 111 3.32 25.90 -40.74
C THR A 111 3.15 26.99 -39.67
N ALA A 112 2.69 26.60 -38.47
CA ALA A 112 2.83 27.37 -37.24
C ALA A 112 3.03 26.39 -36.07
N PRO A 113 3.86 26.70 -35.05
CA PRO A 113 4.12 25.80 -33.94
C PRO A 113 2.85 25.67 -33.11
N PHE A 114 2.20 24.51 -33.20
CA PHE A 114 0.99 24.21 -32.46
C PHE A 114 1.36 24.07 -30.98
N THR A 115 0.97 25.06 -30.19
CA THR A 115 0.99 25.01 -28.74
C THR A 115 0.17 23.80 -28.29
N LYS A 116 0.82 22.86 -27.61
CA LYS A 116 0.17 21.76 -26.88
C LYS A 116 -0.72 22.40 -25.82
N SER A 117 -2.00 22.61 -26.14
CA SER A 117 -3.02 22.88 -25.13
C SER A 117 -3.33 21.53 -24.48
N GLU A 118 -2.62 21.27 -23.38
CA GLU A 118 -2.97 20.24 -22.42
C GLU A 118 -4.40 20.50 -21.94
N GLY A 119 -5.35 19.76 -22.50
CA GLY A 119 -6.68 19.67 -21.96
C GLY A 119 -6.56 19.06 -20.56
N ASN A 120 -6.80 19.90 -19.55
CA ASN A 120 -6.87 19.55 -18.13
C ASN A 120 -7.72 18.30 -17.92
N ALA A 121 -7.07 17.13 -17.98
CA ALA A 121 -7.55 15.97 -17.27
C ALA A 121 -7.48 16.38 -15.80
N VAL A 122 -8.65 16.44 -15.16
CA VAL A 122 -8.74 16.52 -13.71
C VAL A 122 -7.96 15.32 -13.18
N GLU A 123 -6.69 15.55 -12.84
CA GLU A 123 -5.89 14.63 -12.07
C GLU A 123 -6.48 14.65 -10.67
N LEU A 124 -7.54 13.87 -10.48
CA LEU A 124 -7.89 13.39 -9.17
C LEU A 124 -6.65 12.66 -8.63
N PRO A 125 -6.22 13.01 -7.41
CA PRO A 125 -4.96 12.53 -6.85
C PRO A 125 -4.93 11.01 -6.95
N THR A 126 -3.84 10.51 -7.49
CA THR A 126 -3.59 9.08 -7.64
C THR A 126 -3.81 8.39 -6.29
N GLU A 127 -4.47 7.23 -6.38
CA GLU A 127 -4.78 6.35 -5.27
C GLU A 127 -3.58 6.05 -4.38
N ASN A 128 -3.57 6.66 -3.21
CA ASN A 128 -2.88 6.13 -2.04
C ASN A 128 -3.54 6.67 -0.76
N THR A 129 -4.88 6.73 -0.76
CA THR A 129 -5.70 7.17 0.40
C THR A 129 -5.41 6.37 1.67
N PHE A 130 -4.79 5.19 1.56
CA PHE A 130 -4.39 4.39 2.72
C PHE A 130 -2.88 4.09 2.81
N GLY A 131 -2.06 4.59 1.88
CA GLY A 131 -0.66 4.15 1.74
C GLY A 131 0.44 5.14 2.14
N GLY A 132 0.14 6.43 2.33
CA GLY A 132 1.20 7.38 2.70
C GLY A 132 0.90 8.87 2.61
N GLY A 133 -0.38 9.29 2.47
CA GLY A 133 -0.70 10.68 2.14
C GLY A 133 -0.67 11.69 3.30
N PHE A 134 -0.67 11.22 4.56
CA PHE A 134 -0.81 12.11 5.72
C PHE A 134 0.18 11.75 6.82
N GLN A 135 1.09 12.68 7.10
CA GLN A 135 1.95 12.63 8.27
C GLN A 135 1.28 13.42 9.40
N VAL A 136 1.14 12.79 10.57
CA VAL A 136 0.47 13.39 11.73
C VAL A 136 1.45 13.50 12.89
N VAL A 137 1.50 14.68 13.52
CA VAL A 137 2.26 14.93 14.75
C VAL A 137 1.27 15.10 15.88
N ILE A 138 1.37 14.25 16.91
CA ILE A 138 0.52 14.31 18.10
C ILE A 138 1.42 14.64 19.28
N GLN A 139 1.04 15.64 20.06
CA GLN A 139 1.67 15.93 21.35
C GLN A 139 0.81 15.35 22.47
N THR A 140 1.47 14.76 23.47
CA THR A 140 0.84 14.26 24.69
C THR A 140 1.46 14.96 25.90
N PRO A 141 0.71 15.17 26.99
CA PRO A 141 1.27 15.74 28.21
C PRO A 141 2.32 14.79 28.81
N GLU A 142 3.35 15.35 29.45
CA GLU A 142 4.41 14.56 30.09
C GLU A 142 3.88 13.80 31.31
N VAL A 143 2.91 14.40 32.02
CA VAL A 143 2.26 13.80 33.19
C VAL A 143 0.84 13.35 32.82
N PRO A 144 0.45 12.11 33.15
CA PRO A 144 -0.92 11.64 32.90
C PRO A 144 -1.92 12.45 33.73
N GLY A 145 -2.92 13.04 33.07
CA GLY A 145 -3.97 13.85 33.71
C GLY A 145 -3.74 15.36 33.66
N GLU A 146 -2.62 15.82 33.12
CA GLU A 146 -2.36 17.24 32.90
C GLU A 146 -3.03 17.76 31.62
N ASN A 147 -3.43 19.02 31.61
CA ASN A 147 -4.03 19.65 30.44
C ASN A 147 -2.95 20.07 29.42
N ILE A 148 -3.06 19.57 28.20
CA ILE A 148 -2.15 19.90 27.10
C ILE A 148 -2.44 21.25 26.43
N LEU A 149 -3.63 21.82 26.66
CA LEU A 149 -4.06 23.10 26.09
C LEU A 149 -3.49 24.31 26.87
N THR A 150 -2.31 24.16 27.46
CA THR A 150 -1.58 25.28 28.07
C THR A 150 -0.86 26.08 26.98
N ARG A 151 -0.63 27.37 27.26
CA ARG A 151 0.18 28.26 26.41
C ARG A 151 1.50 27.59 26.01
N GLU A 152 2.20 27.05 27.00
CA GLU A 152 3.54 26.49 26.83
C GLU A 152 3.50 25.21 25.98
N GLY A 153 2.50 24.35 26.21
CA GLY A 153 2.28 23.15 25.41
C GLY A 153 2.05 23.46 23.93
N LEU A 154 1.18 24.44 23.64
CA LEU A 154 0.88 24.86 22.27
C LEU A 154 2.05 25.58 21.60
N GLN A 155 2.76 26.45 22.33
CA GLN A 155 3.96 27.11 21.80
C GLN A 155 5.03 26.08 21.42
N ARG A 156 5.23 25.05 22.26
CA ARG A 156 6.15 23.95 21.96
C ARG A 156 5.74 23.19 20.70
N HIS A 157 4.45 22.92 20.53
CA HIS A 157 3.93 22.28 19.32
C HIS A 157 4.25 23.08 18.06
N VAL A 158 4.01 24.41 18.10
CA VAL A 158 4.28 25.29 16.96
C VAL A 158 5.77 25.34 16.63
N THR A 159 6.65 25.44 17.63
CA THR A 159 8.10 25.39 17.42
C THR A 159 8.54 24.10 16.74
N ILE A 160 7.98 22.96 17.15
CA ILE A 160 8.27 21.66 16.53
C ILE A 160 7.82 21.65 15.07
N LEU A 161 6.60 22.12 14.79
CA LEU A 161 6.09 22.19 13.43
C LEU A 161 6.91 23.14 12.52
N GLU A 162 7.41 24.25 13.07
CA GLU A 162 8.29 25.17 12.35
C GLU A 162 9.65 24.53 12.03
N GLN A 163 10.19 23.73 12.95
CA GLN A 163 11.41 22.97 12.68
C GLN A 163 11.16 21.92 11.60
N ILE A 164 10.03 21.21 11.66
CA ILE A 164 9.64 20.20 10.67
C ILE A 164 9.50 20.81 9.27
N SER A 165 8.94 22.02 9.15
CA SER A 165 8.75 22.66 7.85
C SER A 165 10.05 23.07 7.16
N LYS A 166 11.16 23.22 7.91
CA LYS A 166 12.47 23.63 7.40
C LYS A 166 13.39 22.46 7.05
N TYR A 167 12.98 21.21 7.27
CA TYR A 167 13.81 20.06 6.90
C TYR A 167 14.00 19.98 5.39
N SER A 168 15.21 19.62 5.00
CA SER A 168 15.58 19.26 3.64
C SER A 168 16.25 17.90 3.60
N VAL A 169 16.01 17.15 2.52
CA VAL A 169 16.59 15.82 2.30
C VAL A 169 17.23 15.81 0.92
N GLU A 170 18.51 15.47 0.87
CA GLU A 170 19.20 15.26 -0.41
C GLU A 170 18.90 13.85 -0.93
N MET A 171 18.23 13.75 -2.07
CA MET A 171 17.99 12.49 -2.77
C MET A 171 18.27 12.68 -4.26
N PHE A 172 19.00 11.73 -4.85
CA PHE A 172 19.35 11.75 -6.28
C PHE A 172 20.16 12.99 -6.73
N GLY A 173 20.91 13.61 -5.81
CA GLY A 173 21.71 14.81 -6.10
C GLY A 173 20.89 16.11 -6.17
N GLU A 174 19.64 16.08 -5.74
CA GLU A 174 18.78 17.26 -5.57
C GLU A 174 18.34 17.38 -4.11
N GLU A 175 18.20 18.61 -3.62
CA GLU A 175 17.69 18.91 -2.29
C GLU A 175 16.16 19.04 -2.35
N TRP A 176 15.46 18.19 -1.58
CA TRP A 176 14.02 18.16 -1.50
C TRP A 176 13.54 18.82 -0.22
N HIS A 177 12.59 19.76 -0.32
CA HIS A 177 11.92 20.35 0.83
C HIS A 177 10.51 19.78 1.02
N LEU A 178 9.96 19.95 2.21
CA LEU A 178 8.59 19.51 2.51
C LEU A 178 7.54 20.15 1.58
N SER A 179 7.78 21.39 1.13
CA SER A 179 6.93 22.12 0.17
C SER A 179 6.78 21.45 -1.19
N ASP A 180 7.72 20.58 -1.55
CA ASP A 180 7.77 19.89 -2.85
C ASP A 180 7.01 18.56 -2.81
N ILE A 181 6.86 17.99 -1.61
CA ILE A 181 6.17 16.72 -1.37
C ILE A 181 4.71 16.93 -0.92
N CYS A 182 4.42 18.07 -0.28
CA CYS A 182 3.08 18.38 0.21
C CYS A 182 2.03 18.42 -0.91
N PHE A 183 0.84 17.88 -0.60
CA PHE A 183 -0.32 17.94 -1.48
C PHE A 183 -0.76 19.40 -1.73
N LYS A 184 -0.75 19.81 -3.00
CA LYS A 184 -1.31 21.09 -3.45
C LYS A 184 -2.62 20.81 -4.18
N PRO A 185 -3.78 21.26 -3.65
CA PRO A 185 -5.04 21.11 -4.35
C PRO A 185 -4.97 21.84 -5.71
N PRO A 186 -5.56 21.27 -6.77
CA PRO A 186 -5.52 21.89 -8.09
C PRO A 186 -6.19 23.27 -8.05
N PRO A 187 -5.64 24.27 -8.78
CA PRO A 187 -6.26 25.58 -8.85
C PRO A 187 -7.67 25.45 -9.47
N PRO A 188 -8.66 26.21 -8.97
CA PRO A 188 -9.99 26.19 -9.55
C PRO A 188 -9.91 26.66 -11.01
N ALA A 189 -10.60 25.97 -11.91
CA ALA A 189 -10.69 26.36 -13.32
C ALA A 189 -11.48 27.67 -13.44
N SER A 190 -10.79 28.80 -13.36
CA SER A 190 -11.40 30.12 -13.57
C SER A 190 -10.49 31.02 -14.40
N SER A 191 -11.15 31.74 -15.28
CA SER A 191 -10.62 32.41 -16.47
C SER A 191 -9.52 33.43 -16.20
N LYS A 192 -8.48 33.36 -17.04
CA LYS A 192 -7.44 34.36 -17.35
C LYS A 192 -6.31 34.55 -16.33
N ASP A 193 -5.10 34.39 -16.86
CA ASP A 193 -3.72 34.46 -16.35
C ASP A 193 -3.40 35.23 -15.05
N LEU A 194 -4.12 36.30 -14.70
CA LEU A 194 -3.75 37.12 -13.54
C LEU A 194 -4.36 36.60 -12.22
N LEU A 195 -5.59 36.10 -12.27
CA LEU A 195 -6.25 35.55 -11.08
C LEU A 195 -5.75 34.13 -10.79
N ALA A 196 -5.32 33.39 -11.82
CA ALA A 196 -4.71 32.09 -11.65
C ALA A 196 -3.37 32.19 -10.90
N GLN A 197 -2.48 33.12 -11.30
CA GLN A 197 -1.23 33.38 -10.57
C GLN A 197 -1.47 33.82 -9.13
N PHE A 198 -2.42 34.72 -8.91
CA PHE A 198 -2.75 35.17 -7.56
C PHE A 198 -3.38 34.06 -6.70
N MET A 199 -4.21 33.21 -7.29
CA MET A 199 -4.78 32.04 -6.61
C MET A 199 -3.73 30.97 -6.35
N GLU A 200 -2.77 30.74 -7.24
CA GLU A 200 -1.63 29.83 -6.98
C GLU A 200 -0.77 30.36 -5.84
N ASP A 201 -0.49 31.66 -5.82
CA ASP A 201 0.30 32.31 -4.76
C ASP A 201 -0.46 32.27 -3.43
N ILE A 202 -1.77 32.57 -3.42
CA ILE A 202 -2.63 32.43 -2.23
C ILE A 202 -2.76 30.98 -1.79
N MET A 203 -2.91 30.01 -2.69
CA MET A 203 -3.09 28.60 -2.33
C MET A 203 -1.79 28.03 -1.76
N SER A 204 -0.63 28.41 -2.33
CA SER A 204 0.69 28.11 -1.76
C SER A 204 0.89 28.78 -0.39
N GLN A 205 0.41 30.02 -0.25
CA GLN A 205 0.38 30.71 1.03
C GLN A 205 -0.60 30.05 1.98
N ILE A 206 -1.79 29.58 1.62
CA ILE A 206 -2.74 28.97 2.57
C ILE A 206 -2.18 27.70 3.19
N THR A 207 -1.42 26.90 2.42
CA THR A 207 -0.69 25.74 2.96
C THR A 207 0.41 26.13 3.96
N SER A 208 1.12 27.24 3.77
CA SER A 208 2.14 27.73 4.71
C SER A 208 1.57 28.61 5.84
N LEU A 209 0.49 29.33 5.58
CA LEU A 209 -0.25 30.26 6.43
C LEU A 209 -1.10 29.49 7.43
N ARG A 210 -1.50 28.24 7.17
CA ARG A 210 -2.11 27.41 8.23
C ARG A 210 -1.14 27.22 9.42
N LEU A 211 0.16 27.26 9.17
CA LEU A 211 1.22 27.24 10.17
C LEU A 211 1.49 28.65 10.74
N ASP A 212 1.63 29.67 9.88
CA ASP A 212 1.95 31.05 10.32
C ASP A 212 0.77 31.79 10.99
N HIS A 213 -0.48 31.52 10.59
CA HIS A 213 -1.68 32.12 11.19
C HIS A 213 -1.98 31.51 12.57
N ALA A 214 -1.69 30.22 12.77
CA ALA A 214 -1.72 29.60 14.10
C ALA A 214 -0.67 30.23 15.03
N HIS A 215 0.53 30.49 14.51
CA HIS A 215 1.59 31.20 15.22
C HIS A 215 1.20 32.65 15.58
N ARG A 216 0.60 33.42 14.64
CA ARG A 216 0.13 34.79 14.89
C ARG A 216 -1.09 34.88 15.82
N LEU A 217 -2.05 33.96 15.72
CA LEU A 217 -3.21 33.90 16.62
C LEU A 217 -2.79 33.53 18.06
N LEU A 218 -1.83 32.63 18.22
CA LEU A 218 -1.28 32.31 19.54
C LEU A 218 -0.46 33.46 20.10
N LEU A 219 0.39 34.13 19.32
CA LEU A 219 1.13 35.31 19.81
C LEU A 219 0.21 36.50 20.17
N GLY A 220 -0.86 36.73 19.40
CA GLY A 220 -1.86 37.78 19.70
C GLY A 220 -2.67 37.49 20.97
N GLY A 221 -3.10 36.24 21.17
CA GLY A 221 -3.78 35.82 22.41
C GLY A 221 -2.89 35.93 23.66
N LEU A 222 -1.58 35.82 23.48
CA LEU A 222 -0.60 35.87 24.55
C LEU A 222 -0.13 37.25 24.97
N GLN A 223 -0.31 38.25 24.10
CA GLN A 223 -0.20 39.66 24.46
C GLN A 223 -1.45 40.15 25.19
N ALA A 224 -2.63 39.65 24.85
CA ALA A 224 -3.88 39.95 25.54
C ALA A 224 -3.96 39.35 26.96
N ALA A 225 -3.30 38.21 27.20
CA ALA A 225 -3.21 37.60 28.54
C ALA A 225 -2.12 38.21 29.46
N ARG A 226 -1.38 39.23 28.98
CA ARG A 226 -0.35 39.95 29.75
C ARG A 226 -0.82 41.33 30.24
N SER A 227 -2.05 41.75 29.92
CA SER A 227 -2.71 42.95 30.45
C SER A 227 -3.73 42.60 31.53
#